data_AF-A0A4C2EBD1-F1
#
_entry.id   AF-A0A4C2EBD1-F1
#
_cell.length_a   1.000
_cell.length_b   1.000
_cell.length_c   1.000
_cell.angle_alpha   90.00
_cell.angle_beta   90.00
_cell.angle_gamma   90.00
#
_symmetry.space_group_name_H-M   'P 1'
#
loop_
_entity.id
_entity.type
_entity.pdbx_description
1 polymer ?
#
loop_
_entity_poly.entity_id
_entity_poly.type
_entity_poly.pdbx_seq_one_letter_code
_entity_poly.pdbx_strand_id
1 'polypeptide(L)'
;MDLIIQKLEDPSVFHYKDLWLRETDNARLLILEIFAFGVVKDSKGIKLSPKMRQKLQKLTIVTLSEGYRELTYELIQSEAQLDSFLQVELYLIQLRHFFEVKLDPVRKVAHIGHFHDCRDVYNNEKPLQVVKPRITGSTLRDSLAQWRNSINNK
;
A
#
# COMPACT_ATOMS: atom_id res chain seq x y z
N MET A 1 -14.92 -10.93 -19.92
CA MET A 1 -14.24 -10.94 -18.61
C MET A 1 -13.76 -9.51 -18.35
N ASP A 2 -14.00 -8.93 -17.18
CA ASP A 2 -13.75 -7.50 -16.91
C ASP A 2 -12.24 -7.21 -16.85
N LEU A 3 -11.75 -6.32 -17.71
CA LEU A 3 -10.33 -5.95 -17.82
C LEU A 3 -9.77 -5.39 -16.51
N ILE A 4 -10.59 -4.67 -15.74
CA ILE A 4 -10.16 -4.09 -14.45
C ILE A 4 -9.97 -5.19 -13.41
N ILE A 5 -10.88 -6.16 -13.36
CA ILE A 5 -10.72 -7.31 -12.46
C ILE A 5 -9.46 -8.10 -12.82
N GLN A 6 -9.19 -8.30 -14.11
CA GLN A 6 -7.96 -8.96 -14.55
C GLN A 6 -6.71 -8.21 -14.06
N LYS A 7 -6.68 -6.88 -14.20
CA LYS A 7 -5.57 -6.05 -13.68
C LYS A 7 -5.46 -6.11 -12.15
N LEU A 8 -6.58 -6.05 -11.45
CA LEU A 8 -6.63 -6.14 -9.98
C LEU A 8 -6.24 -7.52 -9.45
N GLU A 9 -6.36 -8.58 -10.25
CA GLU A 9 -5.90 -9.93 -9.91
C GLU A 9 -4.46 -10.24 -10.36
N ASP A 10 -3.90 -9.47 -11.30
CA ASP A 10 -2.57 -9.70 -11.87
C ASP A 10 -1.46 -9.41 -10.85
N PRO A 11 -0.70 -10.41 -10.36
CA PRO A 11 0.29 -10.21 -9.31
C PRO A 11 1.47 -9.30 -9.69
N SER A 12 1.62 -8.95 -10.97
CA SER A 12 2.67 -8.05 -11.45
C SER A 12 2.28 -6.57 -11.44
N VAL A 13 1.01 -6.25 -11.22
CA VAL A 13 0.49 -4.88 -11.26
C VAL A 13 0.18 -4.38 -9.85
N PHE A 14 0.77 -3.24 -9.48
CA PHE A 14 0.55 -2.59 -8.19
C PHE A 14 0.19 -1.10 -8.27
N HIS A 15 0.29 -0.50 -9.46
CA HIS A 15 -0.03 0.90 -9.73
C HIS A 15 -1.35 0.99 -10.49
N TYR A 16 -2.31 1.71 -9.92
CA TYR A 16 -3.70 1.77 -10.36
C TYR A 16 -4.20 3.20 -10.57
N LYS A 17 -3.46 4.22 -10.14
CA LYS A 17 -3.87 5.62 -10.26
C LYS A 17 -4.26 6.02 -11.68
N ASP A 18 -3.48 5.64 -12.69
CA ASP A 18 -3.79 5.96 -14.08
C ASP A 18 -5.10 5.30 -14.56
N LEU A 19 -5.38 4.08 -14.11
CA LEU A 19 -6.65 3.42 -14.39
C LEU A 19 -7.80 4.10 -13.64
N TRP A 20 -7.60 4.46 -12.38
CA TRP A 20 -8.56 5.18 -11.56
C TRP A 20 -8.95 6.54 -12.16
N LEU A 21 -7.96 7.30 -12.68
CA LEU A 21 -8.21 8.60 -13.32
C LEU A 21 -9.07 8.50 -14.58
N ARG A 22 -8.92 7.41 -15.34
CA ARG A 22 -9.62 7.20 -16.63
C ARG A 22 -10.99 6.54 -16.46
N GLU A 23 -11.27 5.94 -15.31
CA GLU A 23 -12.53 5.24 -15.08
C GLU A 23 -13.67 6.23 -14.76
N THR A 24 -14.85 5.89 -15.27
CA THR A 24 -16.09 6.67 -15.14
C THR A 24 -17.18 5.92 -14.39
N ASP A 25 -17.15 4.59 -14.37
CA ASP A 25 -18.08 3.79 -13.59
C ASP A 25 -17.79 3.91 -12.09
N ASN A 26 -18.81 4.26 -11.30
CA ASN A 26 -18.64 4.54 -9.88
C ASN A 26 -18.21 3.30 -9.08
N ALA A 27 -18.71 2.10 -9.39
CA ALA A 27 -18.36 0.89 -8.65
C ALA A 27 -16.89 0.50 -8.91
N ARG A 28 -16.44 0.62 -10.17
CA ARG A 28 -15.05 0.40 -10.56
C ARG A 28 -14.10 1.49 -10.05
N LEU A 29 -14.56 2.74 -9.98
CA LEU A 29 -13.81 3.82 -9.37
C LEU A 29 -13.51 3.53 -7.91
N LEU A 30 -14.52 3.10 -7.15
CA LEU A 30 -14.35 2.80 -5.72
C LEU A 30 -13.30 1.71 -5.47
N ILE A 31 -13.33 0.63 -6.27
CA ILE A 31 -12.36 -0.45 -6.09
C ILE A 31 -10.97 -0.04 -6.55
N LEU A 32 -10.84 0.71 -7.65
CA LEU A 32 -9.55 1.24 -8.10
C LEU A 32 -8.97 2.26 -7.11
N GLU A 33 -9.81 3.08 -6.50
CA GLU A 33 -9.42 4.04 -5.46
C GLU A 33 -8.79 3.34 -4.25
N ILE A 34 -9.41 2.24 -3.79
CA ILE A 34 -8.88 1.44 -2.69
C ILE A 34 -7.55 0.78 -3.06
N PHE A 35 -7.43 0.27 -4.28
CA PHE A 35 -6.18 -0.36 -4.72
C PHE A 35 -5.07 0.65 -5.01
N ALA A 36 -5.39 1.86 -5.46
CA ALA A 36 -4.42 2.93 -5.62
C ALA A 36 -3.96 3.46 -4.26
N PHE A 37 -4.87 3.78 -3.33
CA PHE A 37 -4.51 4.60 -2.16
C PHE A 37 -4.97 4.06 -0.79
N GLY A 38 -5.87 3.07 -0.75
CA GLY A 38 -6.48 2.55 0.48
C GLY A 38 -5.83 1.31 1.07
N VAL A 39 -6.27 0.87 2.24
CA VAL A 39 -5.81 -0.37 2.88
C VAL A 39 -6.93 -1.42 2.94
N VAL A 40 -6.62 -2.64 3.40
CA VAL A 40 -7.63 -3.72 3.53
C VAL A 40 -8.88 -3.26 4.27
N LYS A 41 -8.74 -2.47 5.33
CA LYS A 41 -9.87 -1.94 6.13
C LYS A 41 -10.84 -1.07 5.32
N ASP A 42 -10.35 -0.40 4.27
CA ASP A 42 -11.17 0.46 3.40
C ASP A 42 -12.06 -0.33 2.44
N SER A 43 -11.78 -1.63 2.25
CA SER A 43 -12.60 -2.53 1.40
C SER A 43 -13.87 -3.07 2.06
N LYS A 44 -14.25 -2.55 3.25
CA LYS A 44 -15.42 -3.04 3.98
C LYS A 44 -16.70 -2.87 3.13
N GLY A 45 -17.42 -3.97 2.91
CA GLY A 45 -18.63 -3.99 2.09
C GLY A 45 -18.40 -4.20 0.59
N ILE A 46 -17.14 -4.28 0.15
CA ILE A 46 -16.79 -4.58 -1.24
C ILE A 46 -16.39 -6.05 -1.37
N LYS A 47 -16.98 -6.74 -2.35
CA LYS A 47 -16.67 -8.13 -2.63
C LYS A 47 -15.35 -8.23 -3.41
N LEU A 48 -14.30 -8.68 -2.73
CA LEU A 48 -13.00 -8.97 -3.34
C LEU A 48 -12.88 -10.47 -3.65
N SER A 49 -12.32 -10.81 -4.81
CA SER A 49 -11.86 -12.18 -5.04
C SER A 49 -10.69 -12.53 -4.11
N PRO A 50 -10.37 -13.82 -3.90
CA PRO A 50 -9.21 -14.20 -3.09
C PRO A 50 -7.91 -13.55 -3.54
N LYS A 51 -7.67 -13.46 -4.85
CA LYS A 51 -6.46 -12.83 -5.43
C LYS A 51 -6.42 -11.32 -5.17
N MET A 52 -7.54 -10.64 -5.36
CA MET A 52 -7.67 -9.21 -5.09
C MET A 52 -7.42 -8.90 -3.62
N ARG A 53 -8.04 -9.67 -2.71
CA ARG A 53 -7.78 -9.55 -1.27
C ARG A 53 -6.31 -9.73 -0.97
N GLN A 54 -5.69 -10.78 -1.50
CA GLN A 54 -4.27 -11.06 -1.30
C GLN A 54 -3.37 -9.89 -1.73
N LYS A 55 -3.69 -9.27 -2.85
CA LYS A 55 -2.97 -8.10 -3.34
C LYS A 55 -3.18 -6.88 -2.46
N LEU A 56 -4.41 -6.60 -2.03
CA LEU A 56 -4.70 -5.46 -1.14
C LEU A 56 -4.03 -5.62 0.23
N GLN A 57 -3.92 -6.86 0.74
CA GLN A 57 -3.14 -7.17 1.95
C GLN A 57 -1.68 -6.77 1.75
N LYS A 58 -1.05 -7.18 0.64
CA LYS A 58 0.33 -6.77 0.32
C LYS A 58 0.49 -5.26 0.17
N LEU A 59 -0.41 -4.59 -0.54
CA LEU A 59 -0.41 -3.13 -0.67
C LEU A 59 -0.54 -2.42 0.69
N THR A 60 -1.28 -3.01 1.63
CA THR A 60 -1.36 -2.51 3.01
C THR A 60 -0.01 -2.63 3.72
N ILE A 61 0.73 -3.72 3.53
CA ILE A 61 2.09 -3.87 4.06
C ILE A 61 3.04 -2.82 3.46
N VAL A 62 2.95 -2.57 2.15
CA VAL A 62 3.73 -1.50 1.49
C VAL A 62 3.44 -0.15 2.15
N THR A 63 2.16 0.22 2.33
CA THR A 63 1.78 1.46 3.01
C THR A 63 2.27 1.53 4.47
N LEU A 64 2.32 0.41 5.20
CA LEU A 64 2.92 0.38 6.55
C LEU A 64 4.42 0.63 6.50
N SER A 65 5.12 0.01 5.55
CA SER A 65 6.58 0.11 5.42
C SER A 65 7.04 1.56 5.16
N GLU A 66 6.22 2.36 4.48
CA GLU A 66 6.50 3.79 4.23
C GLU A 66 6.57 4.61 5.53
N GLY A 67 5.90 4.18 6.60
CA GLY A 67 5.87 4.87 7.89
C GLY A 67 6.85 4.35 8.94
N TYR A 68 7.37 3.13 8.79
CA TYR A 68 8.14 2.45 9.83
C TYR A 68 9.34 1.69 9.26
N ARG A 69 10.51 1.82 9.91
CA ARG A 69 11.73 1.07 9.58
C ARG A 69 11.82 -0.29 10.26
N GLU A 70 11.10 -0.48 11.36
CA GLU A 70 10.92 -1.78 12.02
C GLU A 70 9.41 -2.00 12.20
N LEU A 71 8.90 -3.13 11.72
CA LEU A 71 7.50 -3.52 11.82
C LEU A 71 7.39 -4.82 12.59
N THR A 72 6.56 -4.87 13.63
CA THR A 72 6.25 -6.14 14.31
C THR A 72 5.32 -7.00 13.45
N TYR A 73 5.44 -8.32 13.57
CA TYR A 73 4.57 -9.24 12.84
C TYR A 73 3.11 -9.08 13.29
N GLU A 74 2.87 -8.79 14.56
CA GLU A 74 1.54 -8.51 15.12
C GLU A 74 0.90 -7.27 14.45
N LEU A 75 1.68 -6.20 14.25
CA LEU A 75 1.18 -4.99 13.57
C LEU A 75 0.83 -5.30 12.11
N ILE A 76 1.71 -6.01 11.39
CA ILE A 76 1.46 -6.38 10.00
C ILE A 76 0.23 -7.28 9.91
N GLN A 77 0.13 -8.30 10.77
CA GLN A 77 -0.97 -9.25 10.78
C GLN A 77 -2.31 -8.54 11.03
N SER A 78 -2.38 -7.65 12.01
CA SER A 78 -3.61 -6.95 12.37
C SER A 78 -4.05 -5.93 11.31
N GLU A 79 -3.13 -5.14 10.77
CA GLU A 79 -3.45 -4.12 9.78
C GLU A 79 -3.76 -4.71 8.39
N ALA A 80 -3.01 -5.73 7.96
CA ALA A 80 -3.26 -6.44 6.71
C ALA A 80 -4.25 -7.61 6.85
N GLN A 81 -4.82 -7.84 8.03
CA GLN A 81 -5.79 -8.92 8.32
C GLN A 81 -5.31 -10.29 7.82
N LEU A 82 -4.12 -10.69 8.26
CA LEU A 82 -3.49 -11.96 7.90
C LEU A 82 -3.82 -13.05 8.92
N ASP A 83 -3.91 -14.29 8.46
CA ASP A 83 -4.35 -15.41 9.31
C ASP A 83 -3.20 -15.92 10.20
N SER A 84 -1.94 -15.67 9.82
CA SER A 84 -0.77 -16.18 10.54
C SER A 84 0.50 -15.36 10.29
N PHE A 85 1.48 -15.51 11.18
CA PHE A 85 2.83 -14.94 10.99
C PHE A 85 3.59 -15.59 9.82
N LEU A 86 3.31 -16.85 9.49
CA LEU A 86 3.87 -17.47 8.29
C LEU A 86 3.45 -16.71 7.02
N GLN A 87 2.20 -16.23 6.98
CA GLN A 87 1.70 -15.42 5.87
C GLN A 87 2.35 -14.02 5.84
N VAL A 88 2.65 -13.43 7.00
CA VAL A 88 3.42 -12.18 7.12
C VAL A 88 4.77 -12.33 6.43
N GLU A 89 5.54 -13.37 6.79
CA GLU A 89 6.87 -13.61 6.22
C GLU A 89 6.80 -13.86 4.71
N LEU A 90 5.86 -14.69 4.26
CA LEU A 90 5.66 -14.98 2.84
C LEU A 90 5.40 -13.70 2.04
N TYR A 91 4.53 -12.82 2.54
CA TYR A 91 4.20 -11.58 1.82
C TYR A 91 5.36 -10.58 1.85
N LEU A 92 6.08 -10.46 2.97
CA LEU A 92 7.29 -9.62 3.04
C LEU A 92 8.35 -10.08 2.04
N ILE A 93 8.56 -11.40 1.89
CA ILE A 93 9.48 -11.94 0.87
C ILE A 93 9.01 -11.60 -0.54
N GLN A 94 7.71 -11.74 -0.82
CA GLN A 94 7.15 -11.43 -2.14
C GLN A 94 7.21 -9.92 -2.46
N LEU A 95 7.25 -9.06 -1.45
CA LEU A 95 7.33 -7.60 -1.58
C LEU A 95 8.76 -7.05 -1.71
N ARG A 96 9.78 -7.91 -1.82
CA ARG A 96 11.18 -7.47 -1.98
C ARG A 96 11.47 -6.57 -3.19
N HIS A 97 10.58 -6.56 -4.18
CA HIS A 97 10.66 -5.65 -5.31
C HIS A 97 10.26 -4.21 -4.96
N PHE A 98 9.51 -3.98 -3.88
CA PHE A 98 9.23 -2.66 -3.34
C PHE A 98 10.33 -2.15 -2.43
N PHE A 99 10.91 -3.02 -1.60
CA PHE A 99 11.90 -2.62 -0.61
C PHE A 99 12.79 -3.79 -0.16
N GLU A 100 13.96 -3.46 0.37
CA GLU A 100 14.78 -4.39 1.10
C GLU A 100 14.12 -4.78 2.43
N VAL A 101 14.13 -6.06 2.77
CA VAL A 101 13.59 -6.55 4.06
C VAL A 101 14.50 -7.59 4.69
N LYS A 102 14.78 -7.41 5.99
CA LYS A 102 15.42 -8.42 6.84
C LYS A 102 14.42 -8.90 7.89
N LEU A 103 14.17 -10.19 7.93
CA LEU A 103 13.25 -10.83 8.87
C LEU A 103 14.03 -11.29 10.10
N ASP A 104 13.50 -10.99 11.28
CA ASP A 104 13.94 -11.55 12.56
C ASP A 104 12.78 -12.37 13.16
N PRO A 105 12.71 -13.68 12.87
CA PRO A 105 11.63 -14.54 13.34
C PRO A 105 11.63 -14.74 14.86
N VAL A 106 12.78 -14.55 15.53
CA VAL A 106 12.91 -14.73 16.98
C VAL A 106 12.24 -13.56 17.69
N ARG A 107 12.54 -12.33 17.26
CA ARG A 107 11.90 -11.11 17.78
C ARG A 107 10.53 -10.84 17.16
N LYS A 108 10.16 -11.56 16.09
CA LYS A 108 8.93 -11.36 15.29
C LYS A 108 8.84 -9.94 14.73
N VAL A 109 9.95 -9.47 14.16
CA VAL A 109 10.03 -8.15 13.52
C VAL A 109 10.60 -8.23 12.12
N ALA A 110 10.22 -7.29 11.28
CA ALA A 110 10.77 -7.07 9.96
C ALA A 110 11.41 -5.69 9.91
N HIS A 111 12.68 -5.65 9.50
CA HIS A 111 13.40 -4.41 9.26
C HIS A 111 13.29 -4.01 7.79
N ILE A 112 12.76 -2.83 7.54
CA ILE A 112 12.55 -2.25 6.21
C ILE A 112 13.73 -1.36 5.85
N GLY A 113 14.46 -1.77 4.81
CA GLY A 113 15.65 -1.09 4.30
C GLY A 113 15.33 -0.08 3.20
N HIS A 114 16.15 -0.08 2.15
CA HIS A 114 15.95 0.83 1.02
C HIS A 114 14.67 0.51 0.24
N PHE A 115 14.02 1.54 -0.32
CA PHE A 115 12.84 1.38 -1.17
C PHE A 115 13.27 1.45 -2.64
N HIS A 116 12.76 0.51 -3.45
CA HIS A 116 12.96 0.43 -4.90
C HIS A 116 11.73 0.88 -5.69
N ASP A 117 10.55 0.74 -5.09
CA ASP A 117 9.27 1.21 -5.64
C ASP A 117 8.41 1.76 -4.50
N CYS A 118 7.36 2.50 -4.84
CA CYS A 118 6.39 3.02 -3.89
C CYS A 118 4.98 2.80 -4.42
N ARG A 119 3.98 3.03 -3.56
CA ARG A 119 2.60 2.98 -4.03
C ARG A 119 2.21 4.28 -4.74
N ASP A 120 1.08 4.25 -5.44
CA ASP A 120 0.45 5.45 -6.00
C ASP A 120 0.28 6.55 -4.94
N VAL A 121 0.69 7.77 -5.31
CA VAL A 121 0.54 8.96 -4.46
C VAL A 121 -0.64 9.79 -4.96
N TYR A 122 -1.58 10.08 -4.07
CA TYR A 122 -2.70 10.98 -4.36
C TYR A 122 -2.25 12.45 -4.36
N ASN A 123 -2.66 13.25 -5.35
CA ASN A 123 -2.30 14.66 -5.44
C ASN A 123 -3.48 15.53 -5.94
N ASN A 124 -4.67 15.26 -5.39
CA ASN A 124 -5.90 16.04 -5.61
C ASN A 124 -6.39 16.08 -7.07
N GLU A 125 -6.15 15.01 -7.83
CA GLU A 125 -6.57 14.93 -9.23
C GLU A 125 -8.08 14.78 -9.40
N LYS A 126 -8.74 14.06 -8.49
CA LYS A 126 -10.18 13.80 -8.46
C LYS A 126 -10.63 13.55 -7.01
N PRO A 127 -11.86 13.93 -6.61
CA PRO A 127 -12.35 13.66 -5.26
C PRO A 127 -12.33 12.17 -4.92
N LEU A 128 -11.81 11.85 -3.74
CA LEU A 128 -11.85 10.51 -3.16
C LEU A 128 -13.18 10.27 -2.46
N GLN A 129 -13.72 9.06 -2.59
CA GLN A 129 -15.03 8.69 -2.06
C GLN A 129 -14.93 7.85 -0.78
N VAL A 130 -13.93 6.99 -0.68
CA VAL A 130 -13.82 5.97 0.37
C VAL A 130 -12.51 6.03 1.13
N VAL A 131 -11.40 6.41 0.48
CA VAL A 131 -10.08 6.42 1.14
C VAL A 131 -9.69 7.81 1.61
N LYS A 132 -8.88 7.84 2.68
CA LYS A 132 -8.21 9.05 3.17
C LYS A 132 -6.71 8.78 3.21
N PRO A 133 -5.97 9.05 2.11
CA PRO A 133 -4.57 8.73 2.00
C PRO A 133 -3.77 9.49 3.07
N ARG A 134 -2.90 8.77 3.77
CA ARG A 134 -2.01 9.40 4.77
C ARG A 134 -0.88 10.19 4.10
N ILE A 135 -0.39 9.67 2.97
CA ILE A 135 0.64 10.29 2.16
C ILE A 135 0.01 10.84 0.89
N THR A 136 0.21 12.13 0.65
CA THR A 136 -0.21 12.83 -0.56
C THR A 136 0.95 13.61 -1.14
N GLY A 137 0.79 14.10 -2.37
CA GLY A 137 1.80 14.96 -2.99
C GLY A 137 2.08 16.22 -2.16
N SER A 138 1.09 16.76 -1.44
CA SER A 138 1.31 17.90 -0.55
C SER A 138 2.11 17.52 0.68
N THR A 139 1.76 16.42 1.37
CA THR A 139 2.50 16.01 2.57
C THR A 139 3.95 15.68 2.25
N LEU A 140 4.22 15.07 1.09
CA LEU A 140 5.59 14.80 0.64
C LEU A 140 6.39 16.08 0.39
N ARG A 141 5.80 17.08 -0.28
CA ARG A 141 6.46 18.39 -0.49
C ARG A 141 6.77 19.07 0.83
N ASP A 142 5.84 19.02 1.79
CA ASP A 142 6.02 19.61 3.11
C ASP A 142 7.14 18.89 3.89
N SER A 143 7.17 17.56 3.85
CA SER A 143 8.24 16.76 4.47
C SER A 143 9.62 17.07 3.85
N LEU A 144 9.70 17.23 2.53
CA LEU A 144 10.95 17.59 1.85
C LEU A 144 11.42 19.00 2.24
N ALA A 145 10.49 19.96 2.33
CA ALA A 145 10.80 21.32 2.79
C ALA A 145 11.31 21.33 4.24
N GLN A 146 10.66 20.58 5.13
CA GLN A 146 11.08 20.43 6.52
C GLN A 146 12.47 19.80 6.63
N TRP A 147 12.74 18.74 5.86
CA TRP A 147 14.04 18.09 5.83
C TRP A 147 15.14 19.02 5.31
N ARG A 148 14.89 19.77 4.22
CA ARG A 148 15.84 20.77 3.72
C ARG A 148 16.16 21.82 4.77
N ASN A 149 15.15 22.32 5.47
CA ASN A 149 15.32 23.34 6.50
C ASN A 149 16.07 22.80 7.72
N SER A 150 15.89 21.52 8.10
CA SER A 150 16.61 20.93 9.23
C SER A 150 18.10 20.69 8.93
N ILE A 151 18.47 20.53 7.66
CA ILE A 151 19.87 20.46 7.22
C ILE A 151 20.51 21.84 7.14
N ASN A 152 19.77 22.84 6.67
CA ASN A 152 20.30 24.20 6.46
C ASN A 152 20.30 25.07 7.74
N ASN A 153 19.61 24.66 8.81
CA ASN A 153 19.67 25.32 10.12
C ASN A 153 20.82 24.78 11.01
N LYS A 154 21.88 24.27 10.39
CA LYS A 154 23.19 24.01 10.99
C LYS A 154 24.21 24.97 10.42
#